data_AF-A0A947QCM1-F1
#
_entry.id   AF-A0A947QCM1-F1
#
_cell.length_a   1.000
_cell.length_b   1.000
_cell.length_c   1.000
_cell.angle_alpha   90.00
_cell.angle_beta   90.00
_cell.angle_gamma   90.00
#
_symmetry.space_group_name_H-M   'P 1'
#
loop_
_entity.id
_entity.type
_entity.pdbx_description
1 polymer ?
#
loop_
_entity_poly.entity_id
_entity_poly.type
_entity_poly.pdbx_seq_one_letter_code
_entity_poly.pdbx_strand_id
1 'polypeptide(L)'
;MNTRDLKRNLGFTLVELLIVIGLLGAIAMIVIAAINPIEQANRARDTRFKADSAQLISAVDRYFAARQEFPWVTSGSALDNDASYGFVSAGDEGIGICGADCTVDGVLLENDELKSEFRNRDFIDNHSGTDDSKKLFIGKEQGTSESVYSCFIPAAKATRQTAVADAEVFTINPADGSRSATTACDADDANWITNGCFTCVP
;
A
#
# COMPACT_ATOMS: atom_id res chain seq x y z
N MET A 1 56.63 -8.29 47.89
CA MET A 1 55.30 -8.76 47.44
C MET A 1 54.33 -7.59 47.42
N ASN A 2 53.77 -7.32 46.24
CA ASN A 2 52.57 -6.53 45.92
C ASN A 2 52.40 -5.14 46.54
N THR A 3 52.77 -4.11 45.78
CA THR A 3 52.12 -2.79 45.82
C THR A 3 50.72 -2.92 45.20
N ARG A 4 49.69 -2.79 46.04
CA ARG A 4 48.29 -2.78 45.61
C ARG A 4 47.99 -1.42 44.96
N ASP A 5 47.79 -1.42 43.64
CA ASP A 5 47.25 -0.28 42.90
C ASP A 5 45.81 0.01 43.38
N LEU A 6 45.63 1.07 44.16
CA LEU A 6 44.30 1.62 44.44
C LEU A 6 43.83 2.38 43.19
N LYS A 7 43.00 1.73 42.38
CA LYS A 7 42.25 2.37 41.30
C LYS A 7 41.38 3.50 41.87
N ARG A 8 41.72 4.75 41.57
CA ARG A 8 40.87 5.92 41.86
C ARG A 8 39.69 5.92 40.88
N ASN A 9 38.49 5.63 41.37
CA ASN A 9 37.26 5.89 40.62
C ASN A 9 37.01 7.40 40.62
N LEU A 10 37.35 8.06 39.51
CA LEU A 10 36.96 9.43 39.22
C LEU A 10 35.47 9.43 38.86
N GLY A 11 34.62 9.95 39.74
CA GLY A 11 33.20 10.16 39.46
C GLY A 11 32.99 11.35 38.53
N PHE A 12 31.97 11.28 37.68
CA PHE A 12 31.54 12.40 36.82
C PHE A 12 31.10 13.60 37.66
N THR A 13 31.42 14.82 37.22
CA THR A 13 30.91 16.03 37.86
C THR A 13 29.45 16.27 37.46
N LEU A 14 28.66 16.88 38.36
CA LEU A 14 27.28 17.28 38.07
C LEU A 14 27.20 18.23 36.86
N VAL A 15 28.23 19.06 36.67
CA VAL A 15 28.31 20.02 35.56
C VAL A 15 28.54 19.30 34.24
N GLU A 16 29.38 18.27 34.19
CA GLU A 16 29.57 17.47 32.97
C GLU A 16 28.28 16.79 32.53
N LEU A 17 27.52 16.21 33.47
CA LEU A 17 26.24 15.59 33.12
C LEU A 17 25.25 16.63 32.56
N LEU A 18 25.21 17.83 33.16
CA LEU A 18 24.30 18.90 32.76
C LEU A 18 24.59 19.43 31.35
N ILE A 19 25.88 19.61 31.02
CA ILE A 19 26.29 20.03 29.67
C ILE A 19 25.94 18.95 28.65
N VAL A 20 26.15 17.68 28.98
CA VAL A 20 25.88 16.56 28.06
C VAL A 20 24.39 16.46 27.74
N ILE A 21 23.50 16.52 28.74
CA ILE A 21 22.06 16.48 28.46
C ILE A 21 21.59 17.72 27.70
N GLY A 22 22.18 18.89 27.95
CA GLY A 22 21.91 20.11 27.19
C GLY A 22 22.33 19.98 25.73
N LEU A 23 23.51 19.40 25.47
CA LEU A 23 24.00 19.15 24.12
C LEU A 23 23.18 18.09 23.38
N LEU A 24 22.84 16.98 24.06
CA LEU A 24 21.99 15.93 23.49
C LEU A 24 20.59 16.48 23.14
N GLY A 25 20.01 17.32 24.00
CA GLY A 25 18.75 18.00 23.73
C GLY A 25 18.82 18.91 22.50
N ALA A 26 19.88 19.70 22.38
CA ALA A 26 20.08 20.59 21.22
C ALA A 26 20.21 19.81 19.90
N ILE A 27 21.01 18.74 19.88
CA ILE A 27 21.20 17.90 18.69
C ILE A 27 19.89 17.20 18.31
N ALA A 28 19.13 16.68 19.28
CA ALA A 28 17.86 16.01 19.02
C ALA A 28 16.84 16.91 18.33
N MET A 29 16.75 18.18 18.75
CA MET A 29 15.86 19.18 18.13
C MET A 29 16.22 19.43 16.66
N ILE A 30 17.52 19.53 16.34
CA ILE A 30 18.00 19.73 14.97
C ILE A 30 17.67 18.53 14.10
N VAL A 31 17.89 17.30 14.60
CA VAL A 31 17.62 16.07 13.84
C VAL A 31 16.14 15.91 13.52
N ILE A 32 15.25 16.18 14.48
CA ILE A 32 13.80 16.11 14.25
C ILE A 32 13.36 17.17 13.23
N ALA A 33 13.93 18.37 13.27
CA ALA A 33 13.64 19.41 12.28
C ALA A 33 14.11 19.04 10.86
N ALA A 34 15.13 18.19 10.72
CA ALA A 34 15.64 17.73 9.43
C ALA A 34 14.85 16.56 8.83
N ILE A 35 14.11 15.80 9.65
CA ILE A 35 13.29 14.67 9.20
C ILE A 35 11.86 15.16 8.97
N ASN A 36 11.28 14.81 7.82
CA ASN A 36 9.83 14.93 7.62
C ASN A 36 9.16 13.60 8.05
N PRO A 37 8.65 13.47 9.29
CA PRO A 37 8.07 12.23 9.78
C PRO A 37 6.83 11.80 8.99
N ILE A 38 6.08 12.77 8.45
CA ILE A 38 4.88 12.51 7.64
C ILE A 38 5.27 11.84 6.34
N GLU A 39 6.29 12.36 5.65
CA GLU A 39 6.78 11.75 4.41
C GLU A 39 7.34 10.33 4.65
N GLN A 40 8.00 10.07 5.78
CA GLN A 40 8.46 8.71 6.11
C GLN A 40 7.30 7.74 6.36
N ALA A 41 6.27 8.17 7.09
CA ALA A 41 5.06 7.38 7.29
C ALA A 41 4.35 7.07 5.97
N ASN A 42 4.27 8.06 5.07
CA ASN A 42 3.69 7.88 3.74
C ASN A 42 4.49 6.87 2.90
N ARG A 43 5.83 6.90 2.94
CA ARG A 43 6.65 5.92 2.22
C ARG A 43 6.47 4.50 2.76
N ALA A 44 6.35 4.35 4.08
CA ALA A 44 6.05 3.07 4.70
C ALA A 44 4.67 2.55 4.27
N ARG A 45 3.67 3.44 4.19
CA ARG A 45 2.33 3.13 3.67
C ARG A 45 2.38 2.67 2.21
N ASP A 46 3.05 3.40 1.33
CA ASP A 46 3.16 3.04 -0.10
C ASP A 46 3.86 1.69 -0.28
N THR A 47 4.91 1.43 0.51
CA THR A 47 5.62 0.13 0.51
C THR A 47 4.69 -1.01 0.93
N ARG A 48 3.86 -0.76 1.96
CA ARG A 48 2.85 -1.73 2.41
C ARG A 48 1.77 -1.96 1.35
N PHE A 49 1.27 -0.90 0.71
CA PHE A 49 0.27 -1.02 -0.37
C PHE A 49 0.81 -1.86 -1.52
N LYS A 50 2.05 -1.61 -1.96
CA LYS A 50 2.71 -2.43 -3.00
C LYS A 50 2.86 -3.90 -2.59
N ALA A 51 3.21 -4.18 -1.34
CA ALA A 51 3.32 -5.55 -0.83
C ALA A 51 1.96 -6.25 -0.72
N ASP A 52 0.94 -5.54 -0.21
CA ASP A 52 -0.43 -6.05 -0.09
C ASP A 52 -1.04 -6.30 -1.49
N SER A 53 -0.78 -5.43 -2.48
CA SER A 53 -1.14 -5.64 -3.90
C SER A 53 -0.60 -6.96 -4.44
N ALA A 54 0.71 -7.19 -4.30
CA ALA A 54 1.35 -8.38 -4.83
C ALA A 54 0.83 -9.66 -4.14
N GLN A 55 0.56 -9.60 -2.84
CA GLN A 55 -0.03 -10.73 -2.10
C GLN A 55 -1.46 -11.04 -2.56
N LEU A 56 -2.24 -9.99 -2.83
CA LEU A 56 -3.62 -10.11 -3.27
C LEU A 56 -3.74 -10.63 -4.70
N ILE A 57 -2.97 -10.08 -5.65
CA ILE A 57 -2.89 -10.60 -7.02
C ILE A 57 -2.48 -12.09 -6.99
N SER A 58 -1.44 -12.41 -6.22
CA SER A 58 -1.01 -13.80 -6.07
C SER A 58 -2.09 -14.71 -5.46
N ALA A 59 -2.97 -14.21 -4.59
CA ALA A 59 -4.10 -14.97 -4.06
C ALA A 59 -5.17 -15.19 -5.12
N VAL A 60 -5.48 -14.17 -5.92
CA VAL A 60 -6.39 -14.27 -7.07
C VAL A 60 -5.88 -15.30 -8.09
N ASP A 61 -4.58 -15.27 -8.40
CA ASP A 61 -3.95 -16.24 -9.31
C ASP A 61 -4.00 -17.67 -8.77
N ARG A 62 -3.76 -17.87 -7.47
CA ARG A 62 -3.89 -19.20 -6.85
C ARG A 62 -5.33 -19.69 -6.89
N TYR A 63 -6.30 -18.82 -6.60
CA TYR A 63 -7.71 -19.14 -6.70
C TYR A 63 -8.09 -19.57 -8.12
N PHE A 64 -7.65 -18.81 -9.13
CA PHE A 64 -7.85 -19.15 -10.54
C PHE A 64 -7.18 -20.49 -10.90
N ALA A 65 -5.95 -20.73 -10.47
CA ALA A 65 -5.26 -22.00 -10.70
C ALA A 65 -6.02 -23.20 -10.11
N ALA A 66 -6.65 -23.02 -8.94
CA ALA A 66 -7.41 -24.07 -8.26
C ALA A 66 -8.80 -24.30 -8.86
N ARG A 67 -9.49 -23.24 -9.31
CA ARG A 67 -10.92 -23.29 -9.69
C ARG A 67 -11.20 -23.07 -11.16
N GLN A 68 -10.19 -22.67 -11.94
CA GLN A 68 -10.33 -22.27 -13.35
C GLN A 68 -11.29 -21.09 -13.56
N GLU A 69 -11.57 -20.33 -12.50
CA GLU A 69 -12.44 -19.16 -12.52
C GLU A 69 -11.88 -18.08 -11.59
N PHE A 70 -12.04 -16.81 -11.95
CA PHE A 70 -11.71 -15.71 -11.07
C PHE A 70 -12.76 -15.53 -9.96
N PRO A 71 -12.40 -14.94 -8.80
CA PRO A 71 -13.35 -14.68 -7.71
C PRO A 71 -14.62 -13.93 -8.15
N TRP A 72 -14.49 -12.95 -9.04
CA TRP A 72 -15.60 -12.14 -9.54
C TRP A 72 -16.51 -12.89 -10.52
N VAL A 73 -16.06 -14.01 -11.10
CA VAL A 73 -16.93 -14.89 -11.88
C VAL A 73 -17.78 -15.72 -10.93
N THR A 74 -17.17 -16.26 -9.86
CA THR A 74 -17.90 -17.01 -8.82
C THR A 74 -18.95 -16.15 -8.11
N SER A 75 -18.67 -14.87 -7.86
CA SER A 75 -19.65 -13.93 -7.27
C SER A 75 -20.75 -13.48 -8.25
N GLY A 76 -20.63 -13.81 -9.54
CA GLY A 76 -21.55 -13.35 -10.58
C GLY A 76 -21.34 -11.89 -11.03
N SER A 77 -20.22 -11.27 -10.65
CA SER A 77 -19.86 -9.90 -11.05
C SER A 77 -19.31 -9.82 -12.48
N ALA A 78 -18.89 -10.95 -13.07
CA ALA A 78 -18.55 -11.09 -14.49
C ALA A 78 -19.15 -12.38 -15.08
N LEU A 79 -19.31 -12.41 -16.41
CA LEU A 79 -19.94 -13.54 -17.12
C LEU A 79 -19.01 -14.75 -17.29
N ASP A 80 -17.72 -14.48 -17.48
CA ASP A 80 -16.68 -15.48 -17.71
C ASP A 80 -15.30 -14.87 -17.38
N ASN A 81 -14.23 -15.68 -17.54
CA ASN A 81 -12.86 -15.26 -17.22
C ASN A 81 -12.25 -14.26 -18.22
N ASP A 82 -12.79 -14.21 -19.43
CA ASP A 82 -12.29 -13.37 -20.52
C ASP A 82 -12.95 -11.99 -20.50
N ALA A 83 -14.12 -11.89 -19.86
CA ALA A 83 -14.81 -10.65 -19.60
C ALA A 83 -13.91 -9.67 -18.85
N SER A 84 -14.06 -8.39 -19.20
CA SER A 84 -13.43 -7.31 -18.45
C SER A 84 -14.03 -7.25 -17.05
N TYR A 85 -13.17 -7.02 -16.08
CA TYR A 85 -13.56 -6.66 -14.73
C TYR A 85 -13.05 -5.26 -14.43
N GLY A 86 -13.98 -4.31 -14.35
CA GLY A 86 -13.70 -2.91 -14.09
C GLY A 86 -12.86 -2.71 -12.83
N PHE A 87 -12.05 -1.65 -12.80
CA PHE A 87 -11.32 -1.32 -11.57
C PHE A 87 -12.28 -0.95 -10.45
N VAL A 88 -12.44 -1.87 -9.50
CA VAL A 88 -13.21 -1.68 -8.28
C VAL A 88 -12.28 -1.70 -7.08
N SER A 89 -12.76 -1.20 -5.95
CA SER A 89 -11.95 -1.22 -4.74
C SER A 89 -11.87 -2.65 -4.16
N ALA A 90 -10.75 -2.99 -3.52
CA ALA A 90 -10.42 -4.34 -3.05
C ALA A 90 -11.39 -4.96 -2.04
N GLY A 91 -12.25 -4.17 -1.40
CA GLY A 91 -13.32 -4.67 -0.53
C GLY A 91 -14.61 -5.04 -1.26
N ASP A 92 -14.65 -4.94 -2.60
CA ASP A 92 -15.81 -5.36 -3.38
C ASP A 92 -15.96 -6.88 -3.27
N GLU A 93 -17.21 -7.35 -3.23
CA GLU A 93 -17.51 -8.78 -3.10
C GLU A 93 -16.88 -9.61 -4.22
N GLY A 94 -16.77 -9.05 -5.43
CA GLY A 94 -16.17 -9.72 -6.57
C GLY A 94 -14.66 -9.95 -6.43
N ILE A 95 -13.95 -9.21 -5.57
CA ILE A 95 -12.54 -9.47 -5.30
C ILE A 95 -12.38 -10.66 -4.36
N GLY A 96 -13.35 -10.89 -3.46
CA GLY A 96 -13.35 -12.02 -2.55
C GLY A 96 -12.57 -11.81 -1.24
N ILE A 97 -12.22 -10.57 -0.86
CA ILE A 97 -11.71 -10.26 0.49
C ILE A 97 -12.85 -10.20 1.50
N CYS A 98 -14.02 -9.74 1.12
CA CYS A 98 -15.17 -9.78 2.01
C CYS A 98 -16.47 -9.81 1.20
N GLY A 99 -17.59 -10.16 1.84
CA GLY A 99 -18.91 -10.08 1.18
C GLY A 99 -19.38 -8.63 0.99
N ALA A 100 -20.60 -8.45 0.44
CA ALA A 100 -21.18 -7.13 0.09
C ALA A 100 -21.00 -6.01 1.13
N ASP A 101 -21.24 -6.29 2.42
CA ASP A 101 -21.13 -5.31 3.52
C ASP A 101 -19.84 -5.46 4.33
N CYS A 102 -18.90 -6.27 3.85
CA CYS A 102 -17.65 -6.63 4.52
C CYS A 102 -17.79 -7.23 5.94
N THR A 103 -18.97 -7.76 6.27
CA THR A 103 -19.28 -8.39 7.57
C THR A 103 -18.95 -9.88 7.62
N VAL A 104 -18.82 -10.51 6.45
CA VAL A 104 -18.52 -11.94 6.27
C VAL A 104 -17.29 -12.11 5.39
N ASP A 105 -16.55 -13.20 5.57
CA ASP A 105 -15.36 -13.50 4.76
C ASP A 105 -15.76 -13.66 3.29
N GLY A 106 -14.89 -13.20 2.40
CA GLY A 106 -15.08 -13.42 0.96
C GLY A 106 -14.40 -14.72 0.53
N VAL A 107 -14.63 -15.10 -0.73
CA VAL A 107 -14.17 -16.39 -1.27
C VAL A 107 -12.66 -16.60 -1.19
N LEU A 108 -11.83 -15.55 -1.20
CA LEU A 108 -10.37 -15.73 -1.07
C LEU A 108 -9.95 -16.14 0.34
N LEU A 109 -10.70 -15.70 1.36
CA LEU A 109 -10.41 -16.04 2.76
C LEU A 109 -11.06 -17.35 3.16
N GLU A 110 -12.30 -17.58 2.73
CA GLU A 110 -13.02 -18.83 3.00
C GLU A 110 -12.31 -20.06 2.40
N ASN A 111 -11.53 -19.86 1.33
CA ASN A 111 -10.79 -20.91 0.66
C ASN A 111 -9.28 -20.90 0.97
N ASP A 112 -8.86 -20.20 2.04
CA ASP A 112 -7.46 -20.13 2.51
C ASP A 112 -6.44 -19.63 1.47
N GLU A 113 -6.89 -18.90 0.45
CA GLU A 113 -6.01 -18.31 -0.57
C GLU A 113 -5.37 -17.02 -0.09
N LEU A 114 -6.05 -16.31 0.81
CA LEU A 114 -5.59 -15.07 1.43
C LEU A 114 -5.74 -15.14 2.95
N LYS A 115 -4.79 -14.58 3.68
CA LYS A 115 -4.81 -14.64 5.14
C LYS A 115 -5.90 -13.74 5.73
N SER A 116 -6.50 -14.17 6.84
CA SER A 116 -7.57 -13.47 7.57
C SER A 116 -7.26 -12.02 7.95
N GLU A 117 -5.98 -11.66 8.11
CA GLU A 117 -5.58 -10.31 8.47
C GLU A 117 -5.83 -9.29 7.35
N PHE A 118 -6.06 -9.73 6.11
CA PHE A 118 -6.39 -8.83 5.00
C PHE A 118 -7.70 -8.09 5.20
N ARG A 119 -8.65 -8.68 5.95
CA ARG A 119 -9.93 -8.05 6.29
C ARG A 119 -9.74 -6.77 7.11
N ASN A 120 -8.72 -6.71 7.97
CA ASN A 120 -8.46 -5.59 8.87
C ASN A 120 -7.43 -4.61 8.28
N ARG A 121 -7.26 -4.60 6.95
CA ARG A 121 -6.36 -3.66 6.28
C ARG A 121 -7.08 -2.31 6.09
N ASP A 122 -6.32 -1.23 6.26
CA ASP A 122 -6.81 0.15 6.08
C ASP A 122 -7.54 0.40 4.74
N PHE A 123 -7.09 -0.23 3.65
CA PHE A 123 -7.78 -0.09 2.35
C PHE A 123 -9.12 -0.82 2.27
N ILE A 124 -9.38 -1.78 3.15
CA ILE A 124 -10.67 -2.48 3.29
C ILE A 124 -11.61 -1.68 4.18
N ASP A 125 -11.11 -1.16 5.31
CA ASP A 125 -11.92 -0.30 6.20
C ASP A 125 -12.44 0.95 5.47
N ASN A 126 -11.68 1.46 4.51
CA ASN A 126 -12.06 2.63 3.69
C ASN A 126 -12.67 2.24 2.32
N HIS A 127 -13.03 0.98 2.09
CA HIS A 127 -13.50 0.49 0.79
C HIS A 127 -14.74 1.25 0.27
N SER A 128 -15.71 1.49 1.14
CA SER A 128 -16.97 2.20 0.84
C SER A 128 -16.84 3.73 0.93
N GLY A 129 -15.68 4.25 1.33
CA GLY A 129 -15.42 5.69 1.42
C GLY A 129 -15.40 6.36 0.04
N THR A 130 -15.46 7.69 0.00
CA THR A 130 -15.30 8.46 -1.25
C THR A 130 -13.85 8.87 -1.53
N ASP A 131 -12.93 8.53 -0.62
CA ASP A 131 -11.52 8.91 -0.69
C ASP A 131 -10.70 7.81 -1.36
N ASP A 132 -10.48 7.95 -2.66
CA ASP A 132 -9.73 6.98 -3.47
C ASP A 132 -8.26 6.90 -3.09
N SER A 133 -7.72 7.93 -2.40
CA SER A 133 -6.33 7.92 -1.94
C SER A 133 -6.06 6.86 -0.89
N LYS A 134 -7.10 6.30 -0.24
CA LYS A 134 -7.02 5.26 0.79
C LYS A 134 -7.31 3.86 0.28
N LYS A 135 -7.71 3.73 -0.98
CA LYS A 135 -8.18 2.48 -1.53
C LYS A 135 -7.10 1.78 -2.33
N LEU A 136 -7.29 0.47 -2.45
CA LEU A 136 -6.63 -0.35 -3.44
C LEU A 136 -7.67 -0.72 -4.49
N PHE A 137 -7.35 -0.56 -5.77
CA PHE A 137 -8.20 -0.93 -6.88
C PHE A 137 -7.67 -2.19 -7.55
N ILE A 138 -8.55 -3.07 -7.97
CA ILE A 138 -8.21 -4.25 -8.74
C ILE A 138 -9.12 -4.31 -9.96
N GLY A 139 -8.52 -4.62 -11.11
CA GLY A 139 -9.21 -4.76 -12.37
C GLY A 139 -8.46 -5.70 -13.30
N LYS A 140 -9.16 -6.13 -14.34
CA LYS A 140 -8.64 -6.95 -15.42
C LYS A 140 -9.29 -6.48 -16.73
N GLU A 141 -8.47 -6.22 -17.74
CA GLU A 141 -8.97 -5.89 -19.08
C GLU A 141 -9.57 -7.12 -19.79
N GLN A 142 -10.36 -6.89 -20.83
CA GLN A 142 -10.95 -7.96 -21.64
C GLN A 142 -9.85 -8.75 -22.38
N GLY A 143 -9.91 -10.08 -22.29
CA GLY A 143 -9.03 -10.97 -23.04
C GLY A 143 -8.44 -12.09 -22.20
N THR A 144 -8.00 -13.14 -22.91
CA THR A 144 -7.49 -14.40 -22.33
C THR A 144 -6.05 -14.29 -21.79
N SER A 145 -5.30 -13.27 -22.24
CA SER A 145 -3.90 -13.05 -21.85
C SER A 145 -3.73 -11.81 -20.96
N GLU A 146 -4.83 -11.17 -20.57
CA GLU A 146 -4.79 -9.97 -19.75
C GLU A 146 -4.55 -10.33 -18.29
N SER A 147 -3.53 -9.69 -17.71
CA SER A 147 -3.15 -9.88 -16.31
C SER A 147 -4.08 -9.06 -15.39
N VAL A 148 -4.23 -9.54 -14.16
CA VAL A 148 -4.91 -8.79 -13.11
C VAL A 148 -3.96 -7.71 -12.60
N TYR A 149 -4.44 -6.48 -12.49
CA TYR A 149 -3.64 -5.37 -11.99
C TYR A 149 -4.22 -4.84 -10.69
N SER A 150 -3.32 -4.44 -9.78
CA SER A 150 -3.68 -3.73 -8.55
C SER A 150 -3.14 -2.32 -8.61
N CYS A 151 -4.01 -1.31 -8.54
CA CYS A 151 -3.65 0.09 -8.67
C CYS A 151 -3.98 0.88 -7.39
N PHE A 152 -3.12 1.81 -7.01
CA PHE A 152 -3.33 2.70 -5.87
C PHE A 152 -2.71 4.08 -6.12
N ILE A 153 -3.13 5.07 -5.32
CA ILE A 153 -2.57 6.42 -5.34
C ILE A 153 -1.47 6.51 -4.27
N PRO A 154 -0.20 6.77 -4.63
CA PRO A 154 0.88 6.89 -3.65
C PRO A 154 0.73 8.14 -2.77
N ALA A 155 0.89 7.96 -1.46
CA ALA A 155 0.82 9.04 -0.48
C ALA A 155 2.13 9.83 -0.38
N ALA A 156 3.28 9.20 -0.59
CA ALA A 156 4.57 9.88 -0.46
C ALA A 156 4.91 10.68 -1.71
N LYS A 157 5.43 11.89 -1.51
CA LYS A 157 5.86 12.75 -2.62
C LYS A 157 6.99 12.08 -3.41
N ALA A 158 7.92 11.42 -2.72
CA ALA A 158 9.01 10.73 -3.40
C ALA A 158 8.54 9.57 -4.28
N THR A 159 7.55 8.79 -3.84
CA THR A 159 6.99 7.70 -4.66
C THR A 159 6.34 8.25 -5.94
N ARG A 160 5.57 9.34 -5.83
CA ARG A 160 4.98 10.01 -7.00
C ARG A 160 6.05 10.55 -7.95
N GLN A 161 7.12 11.16 -7.42
CA GLN A 161 8.24 11.65 -8.23
C GLN A 161 8.92 10.53 -9.02
N THR A 162 9.15 9.37 -8.38
CA THR A 162 9.71 8.20 -9.06
C THR A 162 8.76 7.68 -10.14
N ALA A 163 7.46 7.52 -9.84
CA ALA A 163 6.49 7.06 -10.83
C ALA A 163 6.40 7.98 -12.06
N VAL A 164 6.42 9.30 -11.85
CA VAL A 164 6.44 10.29 -12.96
C VAL A 164 7.75 10.21 -13.75
N ALA A 165 8.90 10.07 -13.07
CA ALA A 165 10.20 9.97 -13.73
C ALA A 165 10.34 8.69 -14.57
N ASP A 166 9.76 7.58 -14.10
CA ASP A 166 9.80 6.28 -14.77
C ASP A 166 8.66 6.09 -15.79
N ALA A 167 7.79 7.09 -15.95
CA ALA A 167 6.59 7.03 -16.78
C ALA A 167 5.62 5.88 -16.42
N GLU A 168 5.60 5.49 -15.14
CA GLU A 168 4.73 4.44 -14.58
C GLU A 168 3.47 5.03 -13.91
N VAL A 169 2.82 5.97 -14.60
CA VAL A 169 1.58 6.60 -14.13
C VAL A 169 0.44 6.25 -15.08
N PHE A 170 -0.66 5.77 -14.50
CA PHE A 170 -1.81 5.27 -15.25
C PHE A 170 -3.11 5.94 -14.81
N THR A 171 -4.02 6.15 -15.75
CA THR A 171 -5.45 6.28 -15.45
C THR A 171 -6.10 4.91 -15.54
N ILE A 172 -7.12 4.68 -14.72
CA ILE A 172 -7.87 3.41 -14.68
C ILE A 172 -9.31 3.65 -15.09
N ASN A 173 -9.89 2.69 -15.81
CA ASN A 173 -11.30 2.74 -16.18
C ASN A 173 -12.12 1.76 -15.34
N PRO A 174 -13.08 2.25 -14.54
CA PRO A 174 -13.90 1.40 -13.68
C PRO A 174 -14.94 0.55 -14.45
N ALA A 175 -15.12 0.77 -15.76
CA ALA A 175 -16.09 0.02 -16.55
C ALA A 175 -15.50 -1.20 -17.27
N ASP A 176 -14.31 -1.05 -17.86
CA ASP A 176 -13.70 -2.07 -18.75
C ASP A 176 -12.37 -2.63 -18.23
N GLY A 177 -11.90 -2.18 -17.07
CA GLY A 177 -10.66 -2.68 -16.46
C GLY A 177 -9.40 -2.29 -17.21
N SER A 178 -9.49 -1.41 -18.22
CA SER A 178 -8.34 -0.90 -18.96
C SER A 178 -7.55 0.10 -18.11
N ARG A 179 -6.24 0.11 -18.32
CA ARG A 179 -5.31 1.10 -17.75
C ARG A 179 -4.55 1.80 -18.87
N SER A 180 -4.52 3.12 -18.84
CA SER A 180 -3.86 3.93 -19.88
C SER A 180 -2.74 4.75 -19.26
N ALA A 181 -1.53 4.67 -19.83
CA ALA A 181 -0.42 5.49 -19.38
C ALA A 181 -0.75 6.99 -19.58
N THR A 182 -0.40 7.82 -18.61
CA THR A 182 -0.69 9.27 -18.64
C THR A 182 0.51 10.09 -18.18
N THR A 183 0.65 11.28 -18.76
CA THR A 183 1.63 12.30 -18.35
C THR A 183 0.96 13.50 -17.67
N ALA A 184 -0.34 13.40 -17.37
CA ALA A 184 -1.12 14.49 -16.78
C ALA A 184 -0.76 14.78 -15.30
N CYS A 185 0.03 13.90 -14.68
CA CYS A 185 0.34 13.96 -13.26
C CYS A 185 1.78 14.35 -12.95
N ASP A 186 1.92 15.20 -11.94
CA ASP A 186 3.17 15.73 -11.41
C ASP A 186 3.46 15.15 -10.02
N ALA A 187 4.36 15.75 -9.23
CA ALA A 187 4.69 15.23 -7.90
C ALA A 187 3.66 15.62 -6.80
N ASP A 188 2.71 16.49 -7.10
CA ASP A 188 1.80 17.07 -6.12
C ASP A 188 0.57 16.17 -5.93
N ASP A 189 0.16 15.99 -4.68
CA ASP A 189 -0.89 15.03 -4.27
C ASP A 189 -2.29 15.41 -4.80
N ALA A 190 -2.65 16.68 -4.75
CA ALA A 190 -3.94 17.17 -5.24
C ALA A 190 -4.14 16.91 -6.74
N ASN A 191 -3.04 16.90 -7.51
CA ASN A 191 -3.05 16.61 -8.94
C ASN A 191 -3.47 15.15 -9.19
N TRP A 192 -2.91 14.19 -8.42
CA TRP A 192 -3.20 12.76 -8.61
C TRP A 192 -4.65 12.40 -8.35
N ILE A 193 -5.28 13.05 -7.37
CA ILE A 193 -6.70 12.83 -7.08
C ILE A 193 -7.57 13.45 -8.18
N THR A 194 -7.27 14.69 -8.60
CA THR A 194 -8.08 15.41 -9.58
C THR A 194 -8.00 14.78 -10.98
N ASN A 195 -6.81 14.32 -11.37
CA ASN A 195 -6.55 13.73 -12.68
C ASN A 195 -6.75 12.20 -12.71
N GLY A 196 -7.06 11.58 -11.57
CA GLY A 196 -7.28 10.13 -11.47
C GLY A 196 -6.04 9.33 -11.83
N CYS A 197 -4.90 9.65 -11.23
CA CYS A 197 -3.63 8.97 -11.47
C CYS A 197 -3.33 7.90 -10.44
N PHE A 198 -2.79 6.80 -10.92
CA PHE A 198 -2.51 5.60 -10.14
C PHE A 198 -1.16 5.01 -10.53
N THR A 199 -0.54 4.33 -9.57
CA THR A 199 0.54 3.39 -9.80
C THR A 199 -0.04 1.99 -9.75
N CYS A 200 0.28 1.16 -10.73
CA CYS A 200 -0.26 -0.19 -10.86
C CYS A 200 0.84 -1.24 -10.70
N VAL A 201 0.52 -2.28 -9.94
CA VAL A 201 1.34 -3.47 -9.72
C VAL A 201 0.75 -4.61 -10.56
N PRO A 202 1.56 -5.29 -11.40
CA PRO A 202 1.16 -6.51 -12.10
C PRO A 202 1.11 -7.73 -11.16
#